data_AF-A0A7C7M9U2-F1
#
_entry.id   AF-A0A7C7M9U2-F1
#
_cell.length_a   1.000
_cell.length_b   1.000
_cell.length_c   1.000
_cell.angle_alpha   90.00
_cell.angle_beta   90.00
_cell.angle_gamma   90.00
#
_symmetry.space_group_name_H-M   'P 1'
#
loop_
_entity.id
_entity.type
_entity.pdbx_description
1 polymer ?
#
loop_
_entity_poly.entity_id
_entity_poly.type
_entity_poly.pdbx_seq_one_letter_code
_entity_poly.pdbx_strand_id
1 'polypeptide(L)' 'MIGLIVTISIKPEHKDAFMASLEGDGRGSNNDEPGCLQFDVLQDTEDAN' A
#
# COMPACT_ATOMS: atom_id res chain seq x y z
N MET A 1 -18.22 1.71 -8.80
CA MET A 1 -16.84 1.25 -8.53
C MET A 1 -15.91 2.39 -8.89
N ILE A 2 -14.97 2.70 -8.00
CA ILE A 2 -13.97 3.77 -8.20
C ILE A 2 -12.60 3.09 -8.06
N GLY A 3 -11.65 3.49 -8.90
CA GLY A 3 -10.25 3.10 -8.79
C GLY A 3 -9.41 4.34 -8.47
N LEU A 4 -8.43 4.18 -7.58
CA LEU A 4 -7.49 5.23 -7.23
C LEU A 4 -6.08 4.64 -7.30
N ILE A 5 -5.16 5.41 -7.86
CA ILE A 5 -3.72 5.12 -7.81
C ILE A 5 -3.09 6.30 -7.09
N VAL A 6 -2.41 6.02 -5.98
CA VAL A 6 -1.77 7.04 -5.15
C VAL A 6 -0.28 6.75 -5.09
N THR A 7 0.52 7.76 -5.40
CA THR A 7 1.97 7.73 -5.18
C THR A 7 2.26 8.49 -3.89
N ILE A 8 3.15 7.95 -3.08
CA ILE A 8 3.54 8.52 -1.79
C ILE A 8 5.05 8.47 -1.65
N SER A 9 5.63 9.55 -1.13
CA SER A 9 7.04 9.58 -0.77
C SER A 9 7.20 9.42 0.73
N ILE A 10 7.89 8.37 1.15
CA ILE A 10 8.04 7.99 2.57
C ILE A 10 9.36 8.53 3.09
N LYS A 11 9.35 9.10 4.29
CA LYS A 11 10.61 9.49 4.95
C LYS A 11 11.51 8.25 5.13
N PRO A 12 12.80 8.29 4.73
CA PRO A 12 13.67 7.11 4.75
C PRO A 12 13.73 6.40 6.11
N GLU A 13 13.74 7.17 7.20
CA GLU A 13 13.77 6.66 8.57
C GLU A 13 12.51 5.89 9.00
N HIS A 14 11.44 5.94 8.19
CA HIS A 14 10.17 5.28 8.46
C HIS A 14 9.77 4.27 7.39
N LYS A 15 10.57 4.08 6.33
CA LYS A 15 10.19 3.26 5.17
C LYS A 15 9.75 1.85 5.58
N ASP A 16 10.59 1.12 6.30
CA ASP A 16 10.31 -0.29 6.63
C ASP A 16 9.06 -0.44 7.51
N ALA A 17 8.92 0.42 8.52
CA ALA A 17 7.76 0.40 9.41
C ALA A 17 6.46 0.76 8.67
N PHE A 18 6.54 1.70 7.73
CA PHE A 18 5.41 2.11 6.93
C PHE A 18 5.00 1.01 5.92
N MET A 19 5.96 0.39 5.23
CA MET A 19 5.70 -0.72 4.31
C MET A 19 5.08 -1.92 5.03
N ALA A 20 5.60 -2.32 6.19
CA ALA A 20 5.02 -3.41 6.98
C ALA A 20 3.57 -3.12 7.40
N SER A 21 3.26 -1.86 7.73
CA SER A 21 1.90 -1.45 8.07
C SER A 21 0.96 -1.48 6.86
N LEU A 22 1.45 -0.99 5.71
CA LEU A 22 0.71 -1.00 4.44
C LEU A 22 0.39 -2.41 3.94
N GLU A 23 1.33 -3.35 4.05
CA GLU A 23 1.08 -4.74 3.67
C GLU A 23 -0.03 -5.37 4.53
N GLY A 24 -0.05 -5.06 5.83
CA GLY A 24 -1.12 -5.47 6.74
C GLY A 24 -2.47 -4.89 6.34
N ASP A 25 -2.50 -3.59 6.00
CA ASP A 25 -3.71 -2.88 5.56
C ASP A 25 -4.25 -3.44 4.24
N GLY A 26 -3.39 -3.65 3.25
CA GLY A 26 -3.79 -4.27 1.97
C GLY A 26 -4.33 -5.69 2.14
N ARG A 27 -3.72 -6.49 3.03
CA ARG A 27 -4.22 -7.83 3.36
C ARG A 27 -5.58 -7.78 4.05
N GLY A 28 -5.76 -6.90 5.03
CA GLY A 28 -7.05 -6.73 5.72
C GLY A 28 -8.13 -6.26 4.76
N SER A 29 -7.83 -5.25 3.94
CA SER A 29 -8.76 -4.70 2.94
C SER A 29 -9.25 -5.78 1.98
N ASN A 30 -8.34 -6.59 1.44
CA ASN A 30 -8.70 -7.63 0.46
C ASN A 30 -9.50 -8.80 1.08
N ASN A 31 -9.34 -9.10 2.37
CA ASN A 31 -9.95 -10.29 2.99
C ASN A 31 -11.17 -9.98 3.86
N ASP A 32 -11.19 -8.80 4.49
CA ASP A 32 -12.11 -8.47 5.57
C ASP A 32 -13.06 -7.32 5.20
N GLU A 33 -12.83 -6.60 4.10
CA GLU A 33 -13.68 -5.50 3.64
C GLU A 33 -14.46 -5.85 2.35
N PRO A 34 -15.75 -6.24 2.43
CA PRO A 34 -16.53 -6.67 1.26
C PRO A 34 -16.66 -5.63 0.14
N GLY A 35 -16.44 -4.35 0.46
CA GLY A 35 -16.47 -3.24 -0.50
C GLY A 35 -15.15 -2.99 -1.22
N CYS A 36 -14.05 -3.56 -0.72
CA CYS A 36 -12.74 -3.46 -1.34
C CYS A 36 -12.59 -4.60 -2.35
N LEU A 37 -12.42 -4.23 -3.62
CA LEU A 37 -12.31 -5.20 -4.70
C LEU A 37 -10.86 -5.56 -5.03
N GLN A 38 -9.93 -4.63 -4.78
CA GLN A 38 -8.50 -4.83 -4.95
C GLN A 38 -7.75 -3.72 -4.19
N PHE A 39 -6.80 -4.11 -3.36
CA PHE A 39 -5.81 -3.23 -2.75
C PHE A 39 -4.42 -3.84 -2.97
N ASP A 40 -3.59 -3.16 -3.76
CA ASP A 40 -2.21 -3.57 -4.03
C ASP A 40 -1.22 -2.51 -3.56
N VAL A 41 -0.14 -2.98 -2.95
CA VAL A 41 1.01 -2.15 -2.55
C VAL A 41 2.15 -2.44 -3.50
N LEU A 42 2.68 -1.41 -4.14
CA LEU A 42 3.73 -1.50 -5.14
C LEU A 42 4.92 -0.63 -4.72
N GLN A 43 6.14 -1.14 -4.91
CA GLN A 43 7.37 -0.37 -4.79
C GLN A 43 7.97 -0.22 -6.19
N ASP A 44 8.34 1.01 -6.55
CA ASP A 44 9.06 1.26 -7.80
C ASP A 44 10.39 0.48 -7.81
N THR A 45 10.72 -0.14 -8.94
CA THR A 45 11.97 -0.89 -9.10
C THR A 45 13.16 0.00 -9.44
N GLU A 46 12.93 1.20 -9.96
CA GLU A 46 13.94 2.18 -10.34
C GLU A 46 14.13 3.25 -9.26
N ASP A 47 13.11 3.46 -8.40
CA ASP A 47 13.17 4.36 -7.25
C ASP A 47 12.92 3.61 -5.94
N ALA A 48 13.83 3.79 -4.96
CA ALA A 48 13.65 3.26 -3.62
C ALA A 48 12.61 4.06 -2.81
N ASN A 49 11.97 5.07 -3.39
CA ASN A 49 10.88 5.82 -2.79
C ASN A 49 9.70 5.96 -3.76
#